data_AF-A0A1G7EEL2-F1
#
_entry.id   AF-A0A1G7EEL2-F1
#
_cell.length_a   1.000
_cell.length_b   1.000
_cell.length_c   1.000
_cell.angle_alpha   90.00
_cell.angle_beta   90.00
_cell.angle_gamma   90.00
#
_symmetry.space_group_name_H-M   'P 1'
#
loop_
_entity.id
_entity.type
_entity.pdbx_description
1 polymer ?
#
loop_
_entity_poly.entity_id
_entity_poly.type
_entity_poly.pdbx_seq_one_letter_code
_entity_poly.pdbx_strand_id
1 'polypeptide(L)'
;MQIKLNDIAFEVSAVEGPLRAAILSDPLIGRAIWRDVWAWDQAAQEGKPLGPLTQNGSIPLANGISFFVPKSGGTEKNESASKTSGERFLKALNVKSSIDVLKAMARLLGMPQKTLPKEFDALKPVASYQLKMHVEHSVVRLRNASRNLQAYILIPGQIGFHHEITAIGDQEGYDALVAEKPELKSLTPLFLVPARSKANREMRATALMTRQRELVAEAQGQDPAPEALRMQIGRVQAELRMLAQAANQTRQPQRPTARA
;
A
#
# COMPACT_ATOMS: atom_id res chain seq x y z
N MET A 1 15.94 -11.05 8.13
CA MET A 1 15.05 -12.23 7.95
C MET A 1 15.27 -12.81 6.56
N GLN A 2 14.84 -14.05 6.33
CA GLN A 2 14.86 -14.67 4.99
C GLN A 2 13.47 -15.17 4.59
N ILE A 3 13.18 -15.11 3.30
CA ILE A 3 12.02 -15.75 2.69
C ILE A 3 12.46 -16.67 1.56
N LYS A 4 11.63 -17.64 1.21
CA LYS A 4 11.91 -18.62 0.16
C LYS A 4 10.91 -18.45 -0.98
N LEU A 5 11.38 -18.27 -2.21
CA LEU A 5 10.57 -18.21 -3.42
C LEU A 5 11.11 -19.25 -4.41
N ASN A 6 10.28 -20.21 -4.84
CA ASN A 6 10.66 -21.33 -5.73
C ASN A 6 12.04 -21.91 -5.40
N ASP A 7 12.19 -22.31 -4.14
CA ASP A 7 13.40 -22.88 -3.56
C ASP A 7 14.63 -21.99 -3.39
N ILE A 8 14.56 -20.73 -3.80
CA ILE A 8 15.62 -19.74 -3.60
C ILE A 8 15.37 -18.94 -2.33
N ALA A 9 16.35 -18.94 -1.43
CA ALA A 9 16.34 -18.07 -0.25
C ALA A 9 16.74 -16.64 -0.63
N PHE A 10 15.95 -15.67 -0.16
CA PHE A 10 16.20 -14.25 -0.29
C PHE A 10 16.32 -13.60 1.08
N GLU A 11 17.36 -12.82 1.26
CA GLU A 11 17.47 -11.90 2.38
C GLU A 11 16.53 -10.73 2.15
N VAL A 12 15.74 -10.41 3.18
CA VAL A 12 14.87 -9.23 3.17
C VAL A 12 15.58 -8.11 3.91
N SER A 13 15.70 -6.96 3.26
CA SER A 13 16.26 -5.73 3.83
C SER A 13 15.37 -4.52 3.52
N ALA A 14 15.42 -3.50 4.37
CA ALA A 14 14.75 -2.23 4.10
C ALA A 14 15.39 -1.51 2.90
N VAL A 15 14.61 -0.64 2.26
CA VAL A 15 15.10 0.28 1.21
C VAL A 15 15.14 1.70 1.77
N GLU A 16 16.29 2.34 1.63
CA GLU A 16 16.52 3.70 2.12
C GLU A 16 15.78 4.76 1.29
N GLY A 17 15.55 5.92 1.90
CA GLY A 17 14.72 7.02 1.41
C GLY A 17 14.85 7.36 -0.06
N PRO A 18 16.05 7.74 -0.55
CA PRO A 18 16.21 8.16 -1.94
C PRO A 18 15.84 7.08 -2.97
N LEU A 19 16.31 5.84 -2.75
CA LEU A 19 16.00 4.72 -3.65
C LEU A 19 14.53 4.30 -3.53
N ARG A 20 13.96 4.32 -2.32
CA ARG A 20 12.54 4.04 -2.09
C ARG A 20 11.66 5.03 -2.84
N ALA A 21 11.97 6.33 -2.74
CA ALA A 21 11.24 7.38 -3.45
C ALA A 21 11.30 7.16 -4.97
N ALA A 22 12.48 6.86 -5.51
CA ALA A 22 12.66 6.58 -6.93
C ALA A 22 11.86 5.36 -7.42
N ILE A 23 11.79 4.29 -6.63
CA ILE A 23 10.98 3.11 -6.95
C ILE A 23 9.49 3.46 -6.96
N LEU A 24 9.02 4.23 -5.97
CA LEU A 24 7.61 4.61 -5.86
C LEU A 24 7.19 5.61 -6.95
N SER A 25 8.13 6.41 -7.47
CA SER A 25 7.90 7.32 -8.60
C SER A 25 7.98 6.64 -9.98
N ASP A 26 8.33 5.35 -10.07
CA ASP A 26 8.31 4.63 -11.35
C ASP A 26 6.88 4.65 -11.92
N PRO A 27 6.65 5.09 -13.17
CA PRO A 27 5.31 5.20 -13.74
C PRO A 27 4.47 3.91 -13.70
N LEU A 28 5.13 2.74 -13.79
CA LEU A 28 4.44 1.44 -13.68
C LEU A 28 3.92 1.20 -12.26
N ILE A 29 4.66 1.67 -11.25
CA ILE A 29 4.29 1.57 -9.84
C ILE A 29 3.27 2.64 -9.47
N GLY A 30 3.42 3.87 -9.99
CA GLY A 30 2.51 4.98 -9.72
C GLY A 30 1.04 4.66 -10.03
N ARG A 31 0.79 3.93 -11.12
CA ARG A 31 -0.56 3.44 -11.50
C ARG A 31 -1.16 2.43 -10.53
N ALA A 32 -0.35 1.77 -9.70
CA ALA A 32 -0.82 0.86 -8.66
C ALA A 32 -1.03 1.57 -7.31
N ILE A 33 -0.34 2.70 -7.09
CA ILE A 33 -0.47 3.55 -5.90
C ILE A 33 -1.77 4.33 -5.92
N TRP A 34 -2.10 4.95 -7.06
CA TRP A 34 -3.34 5.70 -7.27
C TRP A 34 -4.25 4.95 -8.24
N ARG A 35 -5.46 4.63 -7.79
CA ARG A 35 -6.45 3.89 -8.58
C ARG A 35 -7.83 4.48 -8.42
N ASP A 36 -8.53 4.68 -9.52
CA ASP A 36 -9.97 4.90 -9.50
C ASP A 36 -10.64 3.55 -9.21
N VAL A 37 -11.47 3.48 -8.16
CA VAL A 37 -12.01 2.20 -7.67
C VAL A 37 -13.53 2.12 -7.78
N TRP A 38 -14.21 3.26 -7.79
CA TRP A 38 -15.67 3.31 -7.81
C TRP A 38 -16.16 4.61 -8.44
N ALA A 39 -17.30 4.55 -9.13
CA ALA A 39 -18.06 5.72 -9.54
C ALA A 39 -19.48 5.60 -9.02
N TRP A 40 -20.02 6.71 -8.52
CA TRP A 40 -21.43 6.89 -8.20
C TRP A 40 -22.04 7.90 -9.17
N ASP A 41 -23.14 7.51 -9.79
CA ASP A 41 -23.97 8.37 -10.63
C ASP A 41 -25.27 8.69 -9.89
N GLN A 42 -25.42 9.96 -9.50
CA GLN A 42 -26.60 10.43 -8.78
C GLN A 42 -27.84 10.47 -9.68
N ALA A 43 -27.71 10.78 -10.97
CA ALA A 43 -28.86 10.85 -11.87
C ALA A 43 -29.44 9.46 -12.14
N ALA A 44 -28.57 8.47 -12.33
CA ALA A 44 -28.96 7.08 -12.52
C ALA A 44 -29.24 6.33 -11.20
N GLN A 45 -28.85 6.89 -10.05
CA GLN A 45 -28.85 6.21 -8.74
C GLN A 45 -28.07 4.89 -8.75
N GLU A 46 -26.99 4.85 -9.52
CA GLU A 46 -26.21 3.64 -9.76
C GLU A 46 -24.74 3.83 -9.38
N GLY A 47 -24.19 2.80 -8.73
CA GLY A 47 -22.76 2.72 -8.43
C GLY A 47 -22.09 1.62 -9.24
N LYS A 48 -20.92 1.90 -9.80
CA LYS A 48 -20.15 0.93 -10.59
C LYS A 48 -18.69 0.84 -10.15
N PRO A 49 -18.11 -0.37 -10.09
CA PRO A 49 -16.68 -0.53 -9.88
C PRO A 49 -15.90 -0.09 -11.12
N LEU A 50 -14.78 0.60 -10.88
CA LEU A 50 -13.85 1.01 -11.95
C LEU A 50 -12.63 0.08 -12.05
N GLY A 51 -12.55 -0.92 -11.18
CA GLY A 51 -11.48 -1.90 -11.14
C GLY A 51 -11.96 -3.26 -10.64
N PRO A 52 -11.05 -4.24 -10.50
CA PRO A 52 -11.41 -5.57 -10.05
C PRO A 52 -11.97 -5.54 -8.62
N LEU A 53 -13.08 -6.23 -8.41
CA LEU A 53 -13.61 -6.55 -7.08
C LEU A 53 -13.49 -8.04 -6.82
N THR A 54 -13.33 -8.39 -5.56
CA THR A 54 -13.44 -9.78 -5.09
C THR A 54 -14.91 -10.21 -5.06
N GLN A 55 -15.16 -11.51 -4.86
CA GLN A 55 -16.53 -12.07 -4.85
C GLN A 55 -17.45 -11.44 -3.79
N ASN A 56 -16.87 -10.92 -2.70
CA ASN A 56 -17.58 -10.18 -1.64
C ASN A 56 -17.60 -8.66 -1.87
N GLY A 57 -17.34 -8.18 -3.09
CA GLY A 57 -17.40 -6.76 -3.44
C GLY A 57 -16.28 -5.90 -2.84
N SER A 58 -15.18 -6.50 -2.39
CA SER A 58 -14.04 -5.76 -1.81
C SER A 58 -12.96 -5.46 -2.86
N ILE A 59 -12.22 -4.38 -2.65
CA ILE A 59 -11.09 -4.01 -3.50
C ILE A 59 -9.86 -4.83 -3.06
N PRO A 60 -9.23 -5.62 -3.95
CA PRO A 60 -8.00 -6.32 -3.63
C PRO A 60 -6.82 -5.35 -3.58
N LEU A 61 -6.00 -5.51 -2.54
CA LEU A 61 -4.76 -4.76 -2.32
C LEU A 61 -3.59 -5.67 -2.71
N ALA A 62 -3.24 -5.64 -3.99
CA ALA A 62 -2.15 -6.44 -4.53
C ALA A 62 -0.79 -5.93 -4.03
N ASN A 63 0.14 -6.86 -3.82
CA ASN A 63 1.54 -6.52 -3.67
C ASN A 63 2.10 -6.06 -5.02
N GLY A 64 3.12 -5.20 -5.00
CA GLY A 64 3.89 -4.81 -6.16
C GLY A 64 5.26 -5.49 -6.20
N ILE A 65 5.84 -5.57 -7.39
CA ILE A 65 7.23 -5.97 -7.59
C ILE A 65 7.91 -5.01 -8.58
N SER A 66 9.15 -4.64 -8.29
CA SER A 66 9.99 -3.83 -9.17
C SER A 66 11.38 -4.44 -9.28
N PHE A 67 11.97 -4.38 -10.48
CA PHE A 67 13.35 -4.81 -10.76
C PHE A 67 14.28 -3.63 -10.97
N PHE A 68 13.95 -2.50 -10.33
CA PHE A 68 14.65 -1.23 -10.45
C PHE A 68 16.17 -1.37 -10.31
N VAL A 69 16.92 -0.89 -11.29
CA VAL A 69 18.38 -0.74 -11.19
C VAL A 69 18.68 0.76 -11.37
N PRO A 70 19.28 1.43 -10.38
CA PRO A 70 19.67 2.83 -10.54
C PRO A 70 20.81 2.96 -11.56
N LYS A 71 20.88 4.10 -12.24
CA LYS A 71 22.09 4.53 -12.96
C LYS A 71 23.24 4.73 -11.97
N SER A 72 24.48 4.57 -12.46
CA SER A 72 25.66 4.79 -11.62
C SER A 72 25.66 6.22 -11.05
N GLY A 73 25.83 6.34 -9.73
CA GLY A 73 25.91 7.64 -9.04
C GLY A 73 24.58 8.37 -8.83
N GLY A 74 23.42 7.78 -9.14
CA GLY A 74 22.13 8.45 -8.98
C GLY A 74 20.97 7.52 -8.62
N THR A 75 19.76 8.10 -8.53
CA THR A 75 18.50 7.39 -8.26
C THR A 75 17.61 7.28 -9.50
N GLU A 76 18.07 7.73 -10.65
CA GLU A 76 17.34 7.56 -11.91
C GLU A 76 17.40 6.10 -12.37
N LYS A 77 16.30 5.60 -12.94
CA LYS A 77 16.22 4.22 -13.42
C LYS A 77 17.09 4.00 -14.66
N ASN A 78 17.86 2.92 -14.64
CA ASN A 78 18.47 2.34 -15.83
C ASN A 78 17.50 1.31 -16.41
N GLU A 79 16.76 1.68 -17.46
CA GLU A 79 15.73 0.82 -18.05
C GLU A 79 16.28 -0.51 -18.59
N SER A 80 17.41 -0.48 -19.29
CA SER A 80 18.05 -1.67 -19.84
C SER A 80 18.50 -2.62 -18.72
N ALA A 81 19.23 -2.11 -17.73
CA ALA A 81 19.70 -2.94 -16.61
C ALA A 81 18.54 -3.45 -15.74
N SER A 82 17.47 -2.66 -15.57
CA SER A 82 16.27 -3.07 -14.84
C SER A 82 15.56 -4.22 -15.55
N LYS A 83 15.42 -4.13 -16.88
CA LYS A 83 14.85 -5.20 -17.71
C LYS A 83 15.68 -6.48 -17.61
N THR A 84 16.99 -6.41 -17.84
CA THR A 84 17.89 -7.57 -17.74
C THR A 84 17.89 -8.18 -16.34
N SER A 85 17.85 -7.35 -15.29
CA SER A 85 17.76 -7.83 -13.92
C SER A 85 16.44 -8.58 -13.67
N GLY A 86 15.33 -8.06 -14.19
CA GLY A 86 14.02 -8.71 -14.12
C GLY A 86 13.99 -10.04 -14.86
N GLU A 87 14.45 -10.10 -16.10
CA GLU A 87 14.52 -11.34 -16.89
C GLU A 87 15.35 -12.42 -16.19
N ARG A 88 16.51 -12.04 -15.65
CA ARG A 88 17.37 -12.94 -14.86
C ARG A 88 16.68 -13.43 -13.60
N PHE A 89 15.97 -12.55 -12.88
CA PHE A 89 15.22 -12.91 -11.68
C PHE A 89 14.10 -13.91 -11.98
N LEU A 90 13.30 -13.66 -13.03
CA LEU A 90 12.21 -14.54 -13.45
C LEU A 90 12.74 -15.89 -13.94
N LYS A 91 13.82 -15.88 -14.74
CA LYS A 91 14.49 -17.10 -15.20
C LYS A 91 15.01 -17.94 -14.04
N ALA A 92 15.66 -17.30 -13.05
CA ALA A 92 16.19 -18.01 -11.88
C ALA A 92 15.08 -18.66 -11.04
N LEU A 93 13.92 -18.02 -10.93
CA LEU A 93 12.75 -18.57 -10.24
C LEU A 93 11.97 -19.58 -11.09
N ASN A 94 12.35 -19.81 -12.35
CA ASN A 94 11.61 -20.65 -13.29
C ASN A 94 10.13 -20.23 -13.43
N VAL A 95 9.88 -18.94 -13.56
CA VAL A 95 8.53 -18.37 -13.75
C VAL A 95 8.44 -17.61 -15.07
N LYS A 96 7.23 -17.53 -15.63
CA LYS A 96 7.00 -16.90 -16.94
C LYS A 96 6.87 -15.39 -16.84
N SER A 97 6.38 -14.88 -15.71
CA SER A 97 6.03 -13.48 -15.55
C SER A 97 6.17 -12.96 -14.12
N SER A 98 6.22 -11.64 -13.98
CA SER A 98 6.12 -10.96 -12.68
C SER A 98 4.80 -11.29 -11.96
N ILE A 99 3.72 -11.56 -12.70
CA ILE A 99 2.42 -11.97 -12.15
C ILE A 99 2.55 -13.28 -11.37
N ASP A 100 3.35 -14.24 -11.84
CA ASP A 100 3.56 -15.52 -11.15
C ASP A 100 4.30 -15.31 -9.82
N VAL A 101 5.27 -14.39 -9.80
CA VAL A 101 5.94 -13.98 -8.56
C VAL A 101 4.93 -13.33 -7.61
N LEU A 102 4.09 -12.40 -8.11
CA LEU A 102 3.07 -11.74 -7.29
C LEU A 102 2.04 -12.72 -6.73
N LYS A 103 1.66 -13.77 -7.47
CA LYS A 103 0.80 -14.85 -6.98
C LYS A 103 1.49 -15.63 -5.85
N ALA A 104 2.78 -15.95 -5.99
CA ALA A 104 3.54 -16.60 -4.93
C ALA A 104 3.65 -15.69 -3.69
N MET A 105 3.91 -14.40 -3.88
CA MET A 105 3.93 -13.41 -2.80
C MET A 105 2.56 -13.27 -2.13
N ALA A 106 1.46 -13.29 -2.88
CA ALA A 106 0.11 -13.25 -2.32
C ALA A 106 -0.20 -14.47 -1.45
N ARG A 107 0.33 -15.66 -1.78
CA ARG A 107 0.23 -16.85 -0.92
C ARG A 107 1.04 -16.70 0.37
N LEU A 108 2.24 -16.13 0.28
CA LEU A 108 3.14 -15.95 1.43
C LEU A 108 2.67 -14.83 2.38
N LEU A 109 2.25 -13.71 1.83
CA LEU A 109 1.91 -12.48 2.57
C LEU A 109 0.41 -12.35 2.86
N GLY A 110 -0.41 -13.19 2.22
CA GLY A 110 -1.82 -12.93 2.05
C GLY A 110 -2.08 -11.79 1.06
N MET A 111 -3.33 -11.71 0.57
CA MET A 111 -3.83 -10.58 -0.19
C MET A 111 -4.86 -9.84 0.66
N PRO A 112 -4.50 -8.67 1.23
CA PRO A 112 -5.47 -7.84 1.93
C PRO A 112 -6.55 -7.32 0.98
N GLN A 113 -7.70 -6.98 1.54
CA GLN A 113 -8.85 -6.46 0.81
C GLN A 113 -9.49 -5.34 1.63
N LYS A 114 -10.15 -4.40 0.96
CA LYS A 114 -10.88 -3.32 1.62
C LYS A 114 -12.24 -3.12 0.96
N THR A 115 -13.29 -3.09 1.77
CA THR A 115 -14.62 -2.65 1.33
C THR A 115 -14.65 -1.15 1.13
N LEU A 116 -15.51 -0.68 0.23
CA LEU A 116 -15.67 0.76 0.02
C LEU A 116 -16.02 1.47 1.33
N PRO A 117 -15.40 2.63 1.61
CA PRO A 117 -15.74 3.47 2.75
C PRO A 117 -17.18 4.01 2.61
N LYS A 118 -17.94 3.93 3.70
CA LYS A 118 -19.32 4.46 3.79
C LYS A 118 -19.34 5.95 4.11
N GLU A 119 -18.21 6.51 4.48
CA GLU A 119 -18.05 7.91 4.86
C GLU A 119 -18.43 8.88 3.72
N PHE A 120 -18.46 8.41 2.47
CA PHE A 120 -18.90 9.18 1.30
C PHE A 120 -20.38 8.99 0.94
N ASP A 121 -21.12 8.11 1.61
CA ASP A 121 -22.51 7.80 1.28
C ASP A 121 -23.43 9.04 1.37
N ALA A 122 -23.07 10.01 2.23
CA ALA A 122 -23.80 11.26 2.37
C ALA A 122 -23.82 12.12 1.09
N LEU A 123 -22.86 11.94 0.18
CA LEU A 123 -22.80 12.67 -1.09
C LEU A 123 -23.78 12.11 -2.13
N LYS A 124 -24.22 10.85 -1.97
CA LYS A 124 -25.03 10.14 -2.98
C LYS A 124 -26.30 10.85 -3.40
N PRO A 125 -27.08 11.49 -2.50
CA PRO A 125 -28.33 12.14 -2.90
C PRO A 125 -28.12 13.39 -3.76
N VAL A 126 -26.96 14.06 -3.63
CA VAL A 126 -26.74 15.42 -4.14
C VAL A 126 -25.71 15.51 -5.27
N ALA A 127 -24.82 14.54 -5.40
CA ALA A 127 -23.71 14.60 -6.36
C ALA A 127 -23.28 13.24 -6.91
N SER A 128 -22.83 13.24 -8.16
CA SER A 128 -22.06 12.17 -8.78
C SER A 128 -20.59 12.32 -8.43
N TYR A 129 -19.90 11.22 -8.15
CA TYR A 129 -18.50 11.26 -7.75
C TYR A 129 -17.73 9.99 -8.11
N GLN A 130 -16.42 10.14 -8.24
CA GLN A 130 -15.49 9.02 -8.32
C GLN A 130 -14.72 8.88 -7.02
N LEU A 131 -14.53 7.64 -6.57
CA LEU A 131 -13.63 7.34 -5.46
C LEU A 131 -12.28 6.91 -6.00
N LYS A 132 -11.27 7.60 -5.53
CA LYS A 132 -9.87 7.34 -5.80
C LYS A 132 -9.21 6.80 -4.55
N MET A 133 -8.48 5.70 -4.70
CA MET A 133 -7.77 5.03 -3.63
C MET A 133 -6.27 5.27 -3.77
N HIS A 134 -5.66 5.74 -2.69
CA HIS A 134 -4.22 5.80 -2.49
C HIS A 134 -3.75 4.60 -1.68
N VAL A 135 -2.68 3.93 -2.10
CA VAL A 135 -2.06 2.85 -1.32
C VAL A 135 -0.64 3.24 -0.92
N GLU A 136 -0.42 3.43 0.38
CA GLU A 136 0.92 3.58 0.94
C GLU A 136 1.58 2.20 1.06
N HIS A 137 2.73 2.02 0.41
CA HIS A 137 3.45 0.77 0.38
C HIS A 137 4.72 0.81 1.27
N SER A 138 4.90 -0.24 2.07
CA SER A 138 6.21 -0.60 2.59
C SER A 138 7.05 -1.21 1.47
N VAL A 139 8.25 -0.69 1.23
CA VAL A 139 9.16 -1.21 0.21
C VAL A 139 10.31 -1.96 0.87
N VAL A 140 10.51 -3.21 0.48
CA VAL A 140 11.65 -4.03 0.92
C VAL A 140 12.40 -4.59 -0.27
N ARG A 141 13.71 -4.78 -0.10
CA ARG A 141 14.57 -5.44 -1.07
C ARG A 141 14.71 -6.92 -0.72
N LEU A 142 14.47 -7.76 -1.72
CA LEU A 142 14.88 -9.16 -1.75
C LEU A 142 16.24 -9.24 -2.42
N ARG A 143 17.22 -9.87 -1.76
CA ARG A 143 18.55 -10.10 -2.31
C ARG A 143 18.95 -11.55 -2.17
N ASN A 144 19.49 -12.12 -3.24
CA ASN A 144 20.25 -13.36 -3.18
C ASN A 144 21.64 -13.08 -3.76
N ALA A 145 22.65 -13.05 -2.87
CA ALA A 145 24.01 -12.67 -3.26
C ALA A 145 24.68 -13.72 -4.16
N SER A 146 24.48 -15.01 -3.87
CA SER A 146 25.15 -16.10 -4.60
C SER A 146 24.73 -16.19 -6.07
N ARG A 147 23.49 -15.81 -6.40
CA ARG A 147 22.96 -15.79 -7.77
C ARG A 147 22.89 -14.38 -8.37
N ASN A 148 23.38 -13.36 -7.66
CA ASN A 148 23.28 -11.95 -8.03
C ASN A 148 21.84 -11.53 -8.43
N LEU A 149 20.86 -11.90 -7.61
CA LEU A 149 19.45 -11.59 -7.83
C LEU A 149 18.99 -10.50 -6.87
N GLN A 150 18.18 -9.58 -7.40
CA GLN A 150 17.46 -8.61 -6.58
C GLN A 150 16.08 -8.28 -7.14
N ALA A 151 15.16 -7.98 -6.24
CA ALA A 151 13.86 -7.39 -6.55
C ALA A 151 13.39 -6.54 -5.38
N TYR A 152 12.50 -5.59 -5.64
CA TYR A 152 11.82 -4.81 -4.62
C TYR A 152 10.38 -5.25 -4.53
N ILE A 153 9.93 -5.55 -3.32
CA ILE A 153 8.54 -5.90 -3.05
C ILE A 153 7.88 -4.69 -2.39
N LEU A 154 6.71 -4.34 -2.90
CA LEU A 154 5.85 -3.29 -2.39
C LEU A 154 4.68 -3.96 -1.68
N ILE A 155 4.57 -3.74 -0.38
CA ILE A 155 3.56 -4.37 0.48
C ILE A 155 2.59 -3.29 0.97
N PRO A 156 1.28 -3.39 0.67
CA PRO A 156 0.29 -2.43 1.14
C PRO A 156 0.30 -2.30 2.67
N GLY A 157 0.48 -1.07 3.16
CA GLY A 157 0.55 -0.75 4.58
C GLY A 157 -0.66 0.03 5.07
N GLN A 158 -1.01 1.07 4.32
CA GLN A 158 -2.13 1.96 4.61
C GLN A 158 -2.83 2.30 3.31
N ILE A 159 -4.11 2.65 3.41
CA ILE A 159 -4.92 3.05 2.26
C ILE A 159 -5.70 4.31 2.61
N GLY A 160 -5.63 5.28 1.72
CA GLY A 160 -6.45 6.49 1.76
C GLY A 160 -7.50 6.44 0.68
N PHE A 161 -8.66 7.01 0.94
CA PHE A 161 -9.65 7.28 -0.09
C PHE A 161 -9.83 8.78 -0.22
N HIS A 162 -10.15 9.24 -1.41
CA HIS A 162 -10.67 10.58 -1.65
C HIS A 162 -11.73 10.50 -2.72
N HIS A 163 -12.65 11.44 -2.70
CA HIS A 163 -13.68 11.56 -3.72
C HIS A 163 -13.33 12.71 -4.66
N GLU A 164 -13.77 12.61 -5.91
CA GLU A 164 -13.78 13.68 -6.89
C GLU A 164 -15.22 13.85 -7.38
N ILE A 165 -15.82 15.00 -7.10
CA ILE A 165 -17.17 15.33 -7.57
C ILE A 165 -17.10 15.51 -9.10
N THR A 166 -17.89 14.74 -9.83
CA THR A 166 -17.95 14.80 -11.30
C THR A 166 -19.16 15.58 -11.80
N ALA A 167 -20.24 15.62 -11.02
CA ALA A 167 -21.41 16.45 -11.27
C ALA A 167 -22.18 16.69 -9.97
N ILE A 168 -22.83 17.85 -9.83
CA ILE A 168 -23.76 18.15 -8.75
C ILE A 168 -25.17 18.12 -9.34
N GLY A 169 -26.01 17.20 -8.84
CA GLY A 169 -27.39 17.02 -9.31
C GLY A 169 -28.39 17.87 -8.53
N ASP A 170 -28.07 18.21 -7.28
CA ASP A 170 -28.85 19.09 -6.40
C ASP A 170 -27.91 20.10 -5.73
N GLN A 171 -27.88 21.32 -6.26
CA GLN A 171 -26.97 22.37 -5.78
C GLN A 171 -27.36 22.87 -4.38
N GLU A 172 -28.66 23.05 -4.11
CA GLU A 172 -29.13 23.52 -2.81
C GLU A 172 -28.86 22.47 -1.72
N GLY A 173 -29.15 21.20 -2.01
CA GLY A 173 -28.85 20.09 -1.10
C GLY A 173 -27.35 19.90 -0.90
N TYR A 174 -26.52 20.07 -1.94
CA TYR A 174 -25.06 20.02 -1.80
C TYR A 174 -24.53 21.13 -0.90
N ASP A 175 -24.99 22.38 -1.10
CA ASP A 175 -24.55 23.52 -0.32
C ASP A 175 -24.97 23.40 1.15
N ALA A 176 -26.20 22.93 1.41
CA ALA A 176 -26.67 22.63 2.76
C ALA A 176 -25.84 21.53 3.45
N LEU A 177 -25.56 20.43 2.73
CA LEU A 177 -24.76 19.32 3.24
C LEU A 177 -23.33 19.77 3.59
N VAL A 178 -22.71 20.58 2.74
CA VAL A 178 -21.37 21.12 2.94
C VAL A 178 -21.33 22.14 4.08
N ALA A 179 -22.39 22.94 4.26
CA ALA A 179 -22.48 23.85 5.40
C ALA A 179 -22.59 23.10 6.73
N GLU A 180 -23.33 21.98 6.75
CA GLU A 180 -23.43 21.10 7.92
C GLU A 180 -22.14 20.31 8.17
N LYS A 181 -21.50 19.81 7.09
CA LYS A 181 -20.34 18.91 7.12
C LYS A 181 -19.22 19.40 6.21
N PRO A 182 -18.54 20.49 6.57
CA PRO A 182 -17.49 21.08 5.74
C PRO A 182 -16.32 20.11 5.50
N GLU A 183 -16.10 19.16 6.41
CA GLU A 183 -15.07 18.13 6.28
C GLU A 183 -15.26 17.22 5.07
N LEU A 184 -16.48 17.09 4.54
CA LEU A 184 -16.74 16.27 3.35
C LEU A 184 -15.91 16.72 2.15
N LYS A 185 -15.64 18.03 2.01
CA LYS A 185 -14.83 18.60 0.91
C LYS A 185 -13.40 18.07 0.87
N SER A 186 -12.82 17.80 2.04
CA SER A 186 -11.42 17.36 2.18
C SER A 186 -11.33 15.98 2.83
N LEU A 187 -12.43 15.23 2.83
CA LEU A 187 -12.52 13.95 3.54
C LEU A 187 -11.58 12.93 2.88
N THR A 188 -10.49 12.61 3.60
CA THR A 188 -9.52 11.60 3.17
C THR A 188 -9.34 10.52 4.24
N PRO A 189 -10.30 9.60 4.42
CA PRO A 189 -10.21 8.59 5.46
C PRO A 189 -9.05 7.66 5.15
N LEU A 190 -8.24 7.43 6.17
CA LEU A 190 -7.05 6.59 6.11
C LEU A 190 -7.26 5.34 6.96
N PHE A 191 -6.96 4.18 6.39
CA PHE A 191 -7.13 2.89 7.05
C PHE A 191 -5.81 2.14 7.07
N LEU A 192 -5.49 1.57 8.24
CA LEU A 192 -4.38 0.65 8.36
C LEU A 192 -4.77 -0.71 7.76
N VAL A 193 -3.90 -1.26 6.92
CA VAL A 193 -4.09 -2.59 6.33
C VAL A 193 -3.56 -3.64 7.30
N PRO A 194 -4.38 -4.57 7.81
CA PRO A 194 -3.92 -5.59 8.74
C PRO A 194 -2.96 -6.57 8.05
N ALA A 195 -1.90 -6.97 8.75
CA ALA A 195 -1.00 -8.01 8.25
C ALA A 195 -1.69 -9.39 8.31
N ARG A 196 -1.70 -10.11 7.18
CA ARG A 196 -2.38 -11.41 7.05
C ARG A 196 -1.48 -12.61 7.34
N SER A 197 -0.18 -12.39 7.50
CA SER A 197 0.79 -13.44 7.84
C SER A 197 1.96 -12.88 8.65
N LYS A 198 2.72 -13.77 9.30
CA LYS A 198 3.97 -13.42 9.99
C LYS A 198 4.97 -12.75 9.04
N ALA A 199 5.13 -13.29 7.83
CA ALA A 199 6.01 -12.73 6.80
C ALA A 199 5.57 -11.31 6.40
N ASN A 200 4.27 -11.08 6.16
CA ASN A 200 3.74 -9.76 5.85
C ASN A 200 4.09 -8.74 6.95
N ARG A 201 3.85 -9.12 8.21
CA ARG A 201 4.14 -8.29 9.38
C ARG A 201 5.63 -7.95 9.50
N GLU A 202 6.50 -8.96 9.42
CA GLU A 202 7.95 -8.77 9.61
C GLU A 202 8.58 -7.97 8.46
N MET A 203 8.16 -8.20 7.22
CA MET A 203 8.65 -7.44 6.07
C MET A 203 8.23 -5.97 6.16
N ARG A 204 6.97 -5.68 6.50
CA ARG A 204 6.50 -4.29 6.72
C ARG A 204 7.22 -3.63 7.88
N ALA A 205 7.33 -4.31 9.03
CA ALA A 205 8.06 -3.78 10.18
C ALA A 205 9.52 -3.43 9.83
N THR A 206 10.19 -4.28 9.04
CA THR A 206 11.56 -4.02 8.55
C THR A 206 11.65 -2.70 7.78
N ALA A 207 10.72 -2.45 6.84
CA ALA A 207 10.69 -1.21 6.07
C ALA A 207 10.35 0.02 6.95
N LEU A 208 9.34 -0.12 7.80
CA LEU A 208 8.81 0.97 8.62
C LEU A 208 9.79 1.42 9.70
N MET A 209 10.55 0.52 10.31
CA MET A 209 11.58 0.88 11.30
C MET A 209 12.68 1.76 10.67
N THR A 210 13.09 1.46 9.44
CA THR A 210 14.03 2.33 8.71
C THR A 210 13.37 3.66 8.35
N ARG A 211 12.13 3.66 7.85
CA ARG A 211 11.41 4.90 7.54
C ARG A 211 11.23 5.79 8.77
N GLN A 212 10.90 5.22 9.94
CA GLN A 212 10.76 5.96 11.18
C GLN A 212 12.08 6.63 11.58
N ARG A 213 13.20 5.91 11.49
CA ARG A 213 14.52 6.47 11.79
C ARG A 213 14.86 7.64 10.87
N GLU A 214 14.61 7.50 9.57
CA GLU A 214 14.81 8.58 8.59
C GLU A 214 13.96 9.81 8.91
N LEU A 215 12.67 9.63 9.16
CA LEU A 215 11.73 10.73 9.45
C LEU A 215 12.07 11.44 10.75
N VAL A 216 12.47 10.70 11.79
CA VAL A 216 12.90 11.30 13.06
C VAL A 216 14.20 12.07 12.89
N ALA A 217 15.16 11.56 12.11
CA ALA A 217 16.39 12.29 11.80
C ALA A 217 16.11 13.56 10.99
N GLU A 218 15.17 13.53 10.05
CA GLU A 218 14.72 14.70 9.30
C GLU A 218 14.07 15.75 10.22
N ALA A 219 13.25 15.31 11.18
CA ALA A 219 12.60 16.20 12.14
C ALA A 219 13.56 16.83 13.15
N GLN A 220 14.68 16.17 13.48
CA GLN A 220 15.68 16.73 14.40
C GLN A 220 16.32 18.04 13.89
N GLY A 221 16.28 18.28 12.58
CA GLY A 221 16.77 19.53 11.97
C GLY A 221 15.73 20.65 11.90
N GLN A 222 14.50 20.44 12.37
CA GLN A 222 13.37 21.35 12.16
C GLN A 222 12.53 21.48 13.44
N ASP A 223 12.60 22.63 14.14
CA ASP A 223 11.81 22.88 15.36
C ASP A 223 10.97 24.18 15.23
N PRO A 224 9.62 24.08 15.20
CA PRO A 224 8.84 22.85 15.18
C PRO A 224 8.93 22.16 13.82
N ALA A 225 8.91 20.82 13.82
CA ALA A 225 8.85 20.06 12.59
C ALA A 225 7.55 20.38 11.82
N PRO A 226 7.60 20.52 10.48
CA PRO A 226 6.43 20.78 9.65
C PRO A 226 5.31 19.79 9.92
N GLU A 227 4.07 20.25 9.85
CA GLU A 227 2.90 19.44 10.15
C GLU A 227 2.84 18.16 9.31
N ALA A 228 3.15 18.24 8.01
CA ALA A 228 3.21 17.08 7.13
C ALA A 228 4.22 16.02 7.61
N LEU A 229 5.39 16.44 8.11
CA LEU A 229 6.41 15.55 8.64
C LEU A 229 5.94 14.87 9.93
N ARG A 230 5.33 15.65 10.85
CA ARG A 230 4.74 15.13 12.09
C ARG A 230 3.63 14.11 11.81
N MET A 231 2.76 14.39 10.84
CA MET A 231 1.72 13.44 10.41
C MET A 231 2.31 12.15 9.84
N GLN A 232 3.35 12.24 8.99
CA GLN A 232 4.02 11.05 8.45
C GLN A 232 4.64 10.19 9.56
N ILE A 233 5.30 10.81 10.55
CA ILE A 233 5.82 10.10 11.73
C ILE A 233 4.69 9.39 12.47
N GLY A 234 3.58 10.09 12.72
CA GLY A 234 2.40 9.52 13.39
C GLY A 234 1.81 8.33 12.65
N ARG A 235 1.71 8.38 11.32
CA ARG A 235 1.22 7.27 10.47
C ARG A 235 2.12 6.05 10.56
N VAL A 236 3.44 6.23 10.44
CA VAL A 236 4.41 5.13 10.53
C VAL A 236 4.36 4.48 11.92
N GLN A 237 4.26 5.29 12.98
CA GLN A 237 4.14 4.80 14.35
C GLN A 237 2.82 4.06 14.61
N ALA A 238 1.71 4.53 14.05
CA ALA A 238 0.40 3.85 14.16
C ALA A 238 0.45 2.46 13.52
N GLU A 239 1.03 2.35 12.32
CA GLU A 239 1.20 1.08 11.64
C GLU A 239 2.12 0.12 12.42
N LEU A 240 3.27 0.61 12.89
CA LEU A 240 4.18 -0.20 13.72
C LEU A 240 3.49 -0.73 14.99
N ARG A 241 2.68 0.09 15.66
CA ARG A 241 1.91 -0.32 16.84
C ARG A 241 0.90 -1.41 16.50
N MET A 242 0.14 -1.26 15.42
CA MET A 242 -0.80 -2.29 14.95
C MET A 242 -0.06 -3.61 14.64
N LEU A 243 1.09 -3.55 13.96
CA LEU A 243 1.89 -4.73 13.66
C LEU A 243 2.40 -5.42 14.93
N ALA A 244 2.85 -4.65 15.92
CA ALA A 244 3.31 -5.20 17.21
C ALA A 244 2.17 -5.87 17.99
N GLN A 245 0.98 -5.25 18.04
CA GLN A 245 -0.21 -5.84 18.67
C GLN A 245 -0.61 -7.16 18.01
N ALA A 246 -0.61 -7.21 16.67
CA ALA A 246 -0.89 -8.43 15.93
C ALA A 246 0.13 -9.55 16.23
N ALA A 247 1.40 -9.21 16.50
CA ALA A 247 2.41 -10.19 16.91
C ALA A 247 2.14 -10.79 18.29
N ASN A 248 1.69 -9.98 19.25
CA ASN A 248 1.39 -10.41 20.61
C ASN A 248 0.15 -11.32 20.65
N GLN A 249 -0.88 -11.00 19.86
CA GLN A 249 -2.08 -11.86 19.73
C GLN A 249 -1.75 -13.24 19.14
N THR A 250 -0.75 -13.35 18.26
CA THR A 250 -0.34 -14.66 17.73
C THR A 250 0.42 -15.52 18.75
N ARG A 251 0.88 -14.94 19.87
CA ARG A 251 1.70 -15.61 20.89
C ARG A 251 0.89 -16.06 22.12
N GLN A 252 -0.34 -15.59 22.31
CA GLN A 252 -1.19 -16.08 23.38
C GLN A 252 -1.82 -17.41 22.96
N PRO A 253 -1.53 -18.53 23.65
CA PRO A 253 -2.25 -19.79 23.40
C PRO A 253 -3.73 -19.55 23.70
N GLN A 254 -4.60 -19.93 22.75
CA GLN A 254 -6.04 -20.00 23.01
C GLN A 254 -6.23 -20.91 24.22
N ARG A 255 -6.59 -20.33 25.38
CA ARG A 255 -7.04 -21.12 26.51
C ARG A 255 -8.23 -21.94 26.01
N PRO A 256 -8.22 -23.27 26.15
CA PRO A 256 -9.38 -24.07 25.77
C PRO A 256 -10.57 -23.54 26.58
N THR A 257 -11.60 -23.09 25.88
CA THR A 257 -12.91 -22.82 26.48
C THR A 257 -13.37 -24.13 27.10
N ALA A 258 -13.31 -24.22 28.42
CA ALA A 258 -13.94 -25.28 29.17
C ALA A 258 -15.44 -25.26 28.79
N ARG A 259 -15.91 -26.33 28.14
CA ARG A 259 -17.34 -26.58 27.99
C ARG A 259 -17.89 -26.82 29.40
N ALA A 260 -18.84 -25.98 29.81
CA ALA A 260 -19.78 -26.27 30.89
C ALA A 260 -20.99 -26.99 30.29
#